data_AF-A0AAP3BQG1-F1
#
_entry.id   AF-A0AAP3BQG1-F1
#
_cell.length_a   1.000
_cell.length_b   1.000
_cell.length_c   1.000
_cell.angle_alpha   90.00
_cell.angle_beta   90.00
_cell.angle_gamma   90.00
#
_symmetry.space_group_name_H-M   'P 1'
#
loop_
_entity.id
_entity.type
_entity.pdbx_description
1 polymer ?
#
loop_
_entity_poly.entity_id
_entity_poly.type
_entity_poly.pdbx_seq_one_letter_code
_entity_poly.pdbx_strand_id
1 'polypeptide(L)' 'MEEGRVEGKHEVNTETAQRLLTMGLSAEQVAKATQLPLEIIKNLSNF' A
#
# COMPACT_ATOMS: atom_id res chain seq x y z
N MET A 1 11.59 18.77 11.05
CA MET A 1 10.27 18.85 10.39
C MET A 1 10.23 17.90 9.18
N GLU A 2 10.54 16.62 9.37
CA GLU A 2 10.63 15.66 8.24
C GLU A 2 9.81 14.37 8.49
N GLU A 3 9.61 14.01 9.76
CA GLU A 3 8.91 12.79 10.17
C GLU A 3 7.45 12.74 9.67
N GLY A 4 6.71 13.85 9.79
CA GLY A 4 5.31 13.92 9.33
C GLY A 4 5.10 13.78 7.81
N ARG A 5 6.13 13.97 6.97
CA ARG A 5 6.04 13.73 5.51
C ARG A 5 6.22 12.25 5.17
N VAL A 6 7.01 11.52 5.95
CA VAL A 6 7.27 10.10 5.73
C VAL A 6 6.08 9.27 6.23
N GLU A 7 5.54 9.61 7.40
CA GLU A 7 4.34 8.96 7.95
C GLU A 7 3.11 9.15 7.05
N GLY A 8 2.84 10.39 6.60
CA GLY A 8 1.71 10.67 5.72
C GLY A 8 1.81 9.97 4.35
N LYS A 9 3.02 9.78 3.81
CA LYS A 9 3.23 9.03 2.57
C LYS A 9 2.94 7.55 2.75
N HIS A 10 3.30 6.98 3.90
CA HIS A 10 3.00 5.58 4.21
C HIS A 10 1.49 5.36 4.40
N GLU A 11 0.79 6.22 5.14
CA GLU A 11 -0.67 6.10 5.32
C GLU A 11 -1.43 6.17 3.99
N VAL A 12 -1.11 7.14 3.13
CA VAL A 12 -1.75 7.29 1.80
C VAL A 12 -1.46 6.08 0.90
N ASN A 13 -0.23 5.54 0.94
CA ASN A 13 0.13 4.38 0.14
C ASN A 13 -0.59 3.12 0.60
N THR A 14 -0.85 2.97 1.91
CA THR A 14 -1.52 1.80 2.47
C THR A 14 -3.03 1.82 2.14
N GLU A 15 -3.68 2.99 2.24
CA GLU A 15 -5.07 3.17 1.82
C GLU A 15 -5.23 2.91 0.30
N THR A 16 -4.31 3.44 -0.49
CA THR A 16 -4.27 3.22 -1.94
C THR A 16 -4.08 1.73 -2.26
N ALA A 17 -3.21 1.04 -1.52
CA ALA A 17 -2.99 -0.39 -1.68
C ALA A 17 -4.26 -1.21 -1.41
N GLN A 18 -4.96 -0.91 -0.32
CA GLN A 18 -6.20 -1.59 0.05
C GLN A 18 -7.26 -1.41 -1.05
N ARG A 19 -7.45 -0.18 -1.54
CA ARG A 19 -8.40 0.12 -2.63
C ARG A 19 -8.08 -0.67 -3.90
N LEU A 20 -6.81 -0.73 -4.29
CA LEU A 20 -6.38 -1.47 -5.48
C LEU A 20 -6.62 -2.98 -5.32
N LEU A 21 -6.34 -3.56 -4.14
CA LEU A 21 -6.64 -4.96 -3.85
C LEU A 21 -8.15 -5.24 -3.93
N THR A 22 -8.99 -4.37 -3.38
CA THR A 22 -10.47 -4.50 -3.45
C THR A 22 -10.99 -4.39 -4.88
N MET A 23 -10.32 -3.66 -5.76
CA MET A 23 -10.64 -3.62 -7.20
C MET A 23 -10.18 -4.88 -7.96
N GLY A 24 -9.60 -5.88 -7.28
CA GLY A 24 -9.16 -7.14 -7.87
C GLY A 24 -7.77 -7.10 -8.49
N LEU A 25 -6.95 -6.07 -8.21
CA LEU A 25 -5.57 -6.04 -8.65
C LEU A 25 -4.72 -7.04 -7.85
N SER A 26 -3.72 -7.64 -8.52
CA SER A 26 -2.79 -8.57 -7.87
C SER A 26 -1.82 -7.83 -6.94
N ALA A 27 -1.38 -8.48 -5.86
CA ALA A 27 -0.45 -7.90 -4.88
C ALA A 27 0.83 -7.30 -5.52
N GLU A 28 1.33 -7.89 -6.61
CA GLU A 28 2.48 -7.38 -7.37
C GLU A 28 2.18 -6.06 -8.10
N GLN A 29 0.98 -5.93 -8.67
CA GLN A 29 0.54 -4.70 -9.34
C GLN A 29 0.33 -3.59 -8.29
N VAL A 30 -0.23 -3.94 -7.15
CA VAL A 30 -0.46 -3.01 -6.04
C VAL A 30 0.86 -2.55 -5.41
N ALA A 31 1.82 -3.44 -5.20
CA ALA A 31 3.15 -3.12 -4.70
C ALA A 31 3.88 -2.13 -5.63
N LYS A 32 3.79 -2.34 -6.95
CA LYS A 32 4.37 -1.44 -7.96
C LYS A 32 3.71 -0.06 -7.96
N ALA A 33 2.38 0.00 -7.83
CA ALA A 33 1.62 1.25 -7.86
C ALA A 33 1.81 2.12 -6.60
N THR A 34 1.98 1.48 -5.45
CA THR A 34 2.09 2.16 -4.13
C THR A 34 3.53 2.31 -3.65
N GLN A 35 4.49 1.71 -4.37
CA GLN A 35 5.88 1.59 -3.95
C GLN A 35 6.04 0.91 -2.57
N LEU A 36 5.04 0.12 -2.15
CA LEU A 36 5.08 -0.64 -0.92
C LEU A 36 5.70 -2.02 -1.15
N PRO A 37 6.36 -2.60 -0.13
CA PRO A 37 6.84 -3.98 -0.20
C PRO A 37 5.68 -4.96 -0.40
N LEU A 38 5.93 -5.99 -1.22
CA LEU A 38 4.98 -7.10 -1.43
C LEU A 38 4.52 -7.75 -0.12
N GLU A 39 5.39 -7.81 0.89
CA GLU A 39 5.06 -8.34 2.22
C GLU A 39 3.98 -7.51 2.92
N ILE A 40 4.08 -6.17 2.86
CA ILE A 40 3.04 -5.27 3.40
C ILE A 40 1.74 -5.48 2.64
N ILE A 41 1.77 -5.54 1.31
CA ILE A 41 0.56 -5.76 0.50
C ILE A 41 -0.09 -7.11 0.82
N LYS A 42 0.69 -8.17 1.01
CA LYS A 42 0.18 -9.50 1.40
C LYS A 42 -0.48 -9.50 2.79
N ASN A 43 0.05 -8.70 3.72
CA ASN A 43 -0.57 -8.52 5.03
C ASN A 43 -1.90 -7.75 4.94
N LEU A 44 -2.07 -6.84 3.96
CA LEU A 44 -3.32 -6.11 3.71
C LEU A 44 -4.40 -6.95 3.01
N SER A 45 -4.01 -7.99 2.26
CA SER A 45 -4.95 -8.90 1.57
C SER A 45 -5.53 -10.01 2.44
N ASN A 46 -5.09 -10.14 3.71
CA ASN A 46 -5.57 -11.14 4.66
C ASN A 46 -6.85 -10.72 5.43
N PHE A 47 -7.59 -9.74 4.92
CA PHE A 47 -8.86 -9.25 5.47
C PHE A 47 -10.07 -9.87 4.78
#